data_AF-A0A254RAN3-F1
#
_entry.id   AF-A0A254RAN3-F1
#
_cell.length_a   1.000
_cell.length_b   1.000
_cell.length_c   1.000
_cell.angle_alpha   90.00
_cell.angle_beta   90.00
_cell.angle_gamma   90.00
#
_symmetry.space_group_name_H-M   'P 1'
#
loop_
_entity.id
_entity.type
_entity.pdbx_description
1 polymer ?
#
loop_
_entity_poly.entity_id
_entity_poly.type
_entity_poly.pdbx_seq_one_letter_code
_entity_poly.pdbx_strand_id
1 'polypeptide(L)'
;MALDYAGAMELAKKVRASDDGVGCVLENIVRVSRYDDLGDTAALVTAGTNLEKCASTGLWEALRKFELGYVQTETGHSVKGAMTTRSAAKLFEESPEQEARAFYAIYAYYIDKSFSWVPFKSDRRSEYLAVLDSASKDSKRFWPLFLTSLVWMHYDKGDFNAGLKLSLRGLGKAPNHPVLLQVKADMLYRLKRYKEAAAIYEKSAADYLVRTGKSIRYWCAVMNLVRIYADMGDKEKSARWQKALEDQEFKKLRHWMPGSLVDDLESRDVLD
;
A
#
# COMPACT_ATOMS: atom_id res chain seq x y z
N MET A 1 16.16 -7.12 6.96
CA MET A 1 15.43 -7.79 8.06
C MET A 1 14.06 -8.20 7.53
N ALA A 2 13.65 -9.46 7.75
CA ALA A 2 12.28 -9.90 7.50
C ALA A 2 11.31 -9.15 8.42
N LEU A 3 10.12 -8.85 7.91
CA LEU A 3 9.04 -8.37 8.77
C LEU A 3 8.66 -9.52 9.71
N ASP A 4 8.65 -9.26 11.02
CA ASP A 4 8.40 -10.28 12.05
C ASP A 4 6.89 -10.52 12.21
N TYR A 5 6.29 -11.19 11.22
CA TYR A 5 4.87 -11.52 11.25
C TYR A 5 4.51 -12.50 12.36
N ALA A 6 5.44 -13.38 12.75
CA ALA A 6 5.24 -14.31 13.84
C ALA A 6 5.15 -13.56 15.16
N GLY A 7 6.12 -12.70 15.47
CA GLY A 7 6.11 -11.86 16.66
C GLY A 7 4.92 -10.90 16.68
N ALA A 8 4.56 -10.29 15.54
CA ALA A 8 3.38 -9.44 15.44
C ALA A 8 2.07 -10.21 15.72
N MET A 9 1.93 -11.43 15.18
CA MET A 9 0.79 -12.30 15.44
C MET A 9 0.72 -12.73 16.91
N GLU A 10 1.86 -13.10 17.51
CA GLU A 10 1.91 -13.45 18.94
C GLU A 10 1.58 -12.26 19.84
N LEU A 11 2.02 -11.05 19.49
CA LEU A 11 1.62 -9.84 20.19
C LEU A 11 0.11 -9.58 20.06
N ALA A 12 -0.46 -9.73 18.87
CA ALA A 12 -1.89 -9.56 18.65
C ALA A 12 -2.72 -10.56 19.49
N LYS A 13 -2.29 -11.83 19.56
CA LYS A 13 -2.91 -12.85 20.44
C LYS A 13 -2.81 -12.48 21.91
N LYS A 14 -1.68 -11.93 22.36
CA LYS A 14 -1.53 -11.43 23.74
C LYS A 14 -2.51 -10.29 24.04
N VAL A 15 -2.65 -9.34 23.12
CA VAL A 15 -3.64 -8.26 23.26
C VAL A 15 -5.06 -8.83 23.30
N ARG A 16 -5.34 -9.86 22.49
CA ARG A 16 -6.64 -10.53 22.46
C ARG A 16 -7.05 -11.15 23.79
N ALA A 17 -6.08 -11.64 24.56
CA ALA A 17 -6.34 -12.18 25.90
C ALA A 17 -6.85 -11.09 26.88
N SER A 18 -6.49 -9.83 26.65
CA SER A 18 -6.97 -8.68 27.46
C SER A 18 -8.16 -7.95 26.84
N ASP A 19 -8.26 -7.92 25.52
CA ASP A 19 -9.31 -7.26 24.76
C ASP A 19 -9.53 -8.03 23.45
N ASP A 20 -10.58 -8.88 23.43
CA ASP A 20 -10.86 -9.76 22.29
C ASP A 20 -11.07 -8.97 21.00
N GLY A 21 -11.75 -7.83 21.09
CA GLY A 21 -12.06 -6.98 19.94
C GLY A 21 -10.81 -6.40 19.30
N VAL A 22 -9.98 -5.74 20.09
CA VAL A 22 -8.72 -5.14 19.62
C VAL A 22 -7.76 -6.19 19.11
N GLY A 23 -7.58 -7.28 19.86
CA GLY A 23 -6.70 -8.37 19.45
C GLY A 23 -7.16 -9.02 18.14
N CYS A 24 -8.47 -9.24 17.98
CA CYS A 24 -9.04 -9.76 16.74
C CYS A 24 -8.75 -8.85 15.54
N VAL A 25 -8.90 -7.52 15.68
CA VAL A 25 -8.57 -6.57 14.61
C VAL A 25 -7.08 -6.63 14.28
N LEU A 26 -6.20 -6.60 15.29
CA LEU A 26 -4.75 -6.63 15.10
C LEU A 26 -4.26 -7.91 14.42
N GLU A 27 -4.77 -9.08 14.82
CA GLU A 27 -4.39 -10.33 14.16
C GLU A 27 -4.72 -10.30 12.66
N ASN A 28 -5.85 -9.70 12.30
CA ASN A 28 -6.28 -9.63 10.91
C ASN A 28 -5.53 -8.56 10.11
N ILE A 29 -5.10 -7.46 10.72
CA ILE A 29 -4.15 -6.52 10.10
C ILE A 29 -2.83 -7.23 9.76
N VAL A 30 -2.34 -8.12 10.64
CA VAL A 30 -1.14 -8.92 10.36
C VAL A 30 -1.36 -9.86 9.17
N ARG A 31 -2.54 -10.49 9.07
CA ARG A 31 -2.90 -11.34 7.93
C ARG A 31 -2.99 -10.56 6.61
N VAL A 32 -3.60 -9.37 6.62
CA VAL A 32 -3.64 -8.46 5.46
C VAL A 32 -2.22 -8.06 5.06
N SER A 33 -1.36 -7.72 6.02
CA SER A 33 0.04 -7.35 5.77
C SER A 33 0.85 -8.50 5.14
N ARG A 34 0.58 -9.75 5.54
CA ARG A 34 1.19 -10.94 4.91
C ARG A 34 0.77 -11.09 3.45
N TYR A 35 -0.48 -10.81 3.11
CA TYR A 35 -0.90 -10.78 1.71
C TYR A 35 -0.11 -9.73 0.92
N ASP A 36 -0.05 -8.50 1.42
CA ASP A 36 0.63 -7.41 0.73
C ASP A 36 2.14 -7.64 0.50
N ASP A 37 2.82 -8.31 1.42
CA ASP A 37 4.28 -8.55 1.34
C ASP A 37 4.64 -9.92 0.72
N LEU A 38 3.88 -10.96 1.04
CA LEU A 38 4.18 -12.36 0.66
C LEU A 38 3.29 -12.89 -0.47
N GLY A 39 2.13 -12.29 -0.72
CA GLY A 39 1.11 -12.88 -1.58
C GLY A 39 0.30 -14.00 -0.94
N ASP A 40 0.20 -14.02 0.39
CA ASP A 40 -0.57 -15.02 1.14
C ASP A 40 -2.09 -14.76 1.02
N THR A 41 -2.67 -15.19 -0.09
CA THR A 41 -4.10 -14.99 -0.40
C THR A 41 -5.01 -15.74 0.58
N ALA A 42 -4.56 -16.87 1.13
CA ALA A 42 -5.29 -17.60 2.17
C ALA A 42 -5.39 -16.78 3.47
N ALA A 43 -4.32 -16.08 3.85
CA ALA A 43 -4.35 -15.15 4.97
C ALA A 43 -5.32 -13.99 4.71
N LEU A 44 -5.37 -13.45 3.48
CA LEU A 44 -6.31 -12.39 3.11
C LEU A 44 -7.78 -12.83 3.28
N VAL A 45 -8.14 -14.00 2.74
CA VAL A 45 -9.51 -14.57 2.85
C VAL A 45 -9.88 -14.83 4.31
N THR A 46 -8.93 -15.37 5.09
CA THR A 46 -9.11 -15.58 6.54
C THR A 46 -9.34 -14.26 7.27
N ALA A 47 -8.58 -13.21 6.91
CA ALA A 47 -8.73 -11.89 7.49
C ALA A 47 -10.14 -11.33 7.27
N GLY A 48 -10.65 -11.41 6.04
CA GLY A 48 -12.00 -10.93 5.71
C GLY A 48 -13.08 -11.63 6.54
N THR A 49 -13.03 -12.96 6.60
CA THR A 49 -14.00 -13.77 7.37
C THR A 49 -13.99 -13.43 8.86
N ASN A 50 -12.81 -13.19 9.43
CA ASN A 50 -12.67 -12.88 10.85
C ASN A 50 -13.03 -11.43 11.16
N LEU A 51 -12.65 -10.48 10.31
CA LEU A 51 -12.98 -9.05 10.47
C LEU A 51 -14.48 -8.81 10.46
N GLU A 52 -15.28 -9.61 9.73
CA GLU A 52 -16.74 -9.54 9.79
C GLU A 52 -17.29 -9.90 11.19
N LYS A 53 -16.57 -10.73 11.95
CA LYS A 53 -16.99 -11.27 13.25
C LYS A 53 -16.37 -10.57 14.46
N CYS A 54 -15.25 -9.85 14.29
CA CYS A 54 -14.59 -9.16 15.40
C CYS A 54 -15.54 -8.14 16.05
N ALA A 55 -15.76 -8.25 17.35
CA ALA A 55 -16.54 -7.30 18.13
C ALA A 55 -15.64 -6.14 18.59
N SER A 56 -15.67 -5.02 17.87
CA SER A 56 -14.82 -3.85 18.13
C SER A 56 -15.66 -2.58 18.25
N THR A 57 -15.20 -1.59 19.01
CA THR A 57 -15.88 -0.29 19.19
C THR A 57 -14.94 0.89 18.93
N GLY A 58 -15.50 2.08 18.69
CA GLY A 58 -14.73 3.32 18.54
C GLY A 58 -13.71 3.27 17.40
N LEU A 59 -12.47 3.73 17.64
CA LEU A 59 -11.41 3.71 16.63
C LEU A 59 -11.15 2.32 16.06
N TRP A 60 -11.25 1.27 16.88
CA TRP A 60 -11.01 -0.10 16.44
C TRP A 60 -12.13 -0.61 15.54
N GLU A 61 -13.36 -0.13 15.70
CA GLU A 61 -14.44 -0.40 14.74
C GLU A 61 -14.16 0.27 13.40
N ALA A 62 -13.71 1.52 13.42
CA ALA A 62 -13.34 2.23 12.22
C ALA A 62 -12.20 1.52 11.49
N LEU A 63 -11.13 1.12 12.19
CA LEU A 63 -10.01 0.35 11.64
C LEU A 63 -10.47 -1.02 11.10
N ARG A 64 -11.29 -1.76 11.85
CA ARG A 64 -11.85 -3.04 11.40
C ARG A 64 -12.59 -2.89 10.07
N LYS A 65 -13.46 -1.87 9.95
CA LYS A 65 -14.20 -1.61 8.72
C LYS A 65 -13.29 -1.15 7.58
N PHE A 66 -12.26 -0.35 7.88
CA PHE A 66 -11.29 0.08 6.89
C PHE A 66 -10.56 -1.11 6.26
N GLU A 67 -10.02 -2.01 7.10
CA GLU A 67 -9.35 -3.23 6.66
C GLU A 67 -10.31 -4.19 5.95
N LEU A 68 -11.53 -4.37 6.47
CA LEU A 68 -12.54 -5.22 5.84
C LEU A 68 -12.92 -4.69 4.45
N GLY A 69 -13.04 -3.37 4.29
CA GLY A 69 -13.31 -2.74 3.00
C GLY A 69 -12.19 -2.96 1.98
N TYR A 70 -10.94 -2.91 2.44
CA TYR A 70 -9.78 -3.30 1.63
C TYR A 70 -9.86 -4.76 1.19
N VAL A 71 -10.02 -5.70 2.14
CA VAL A 71 -10.13 -7.14 1.84
C VAL A 71 -11.28 -7.45 0.87
N GLN A 72 -12.44 -6.81 1.05
CA GLN A 72 -13.58 -6.95 0.14
C GLN A 72 -13.24 -6.48 -1.28
N THR A 73 -12.49 -5.39 -1.42
CA THR A 73 -12.07 -4.88 -2.73
C THR A 73 -11.10 -5.84 -3.42
N GLU A 74 -10.07 -6.27 -2.70
CA GLU A 74 -9.05 -7.21 -3.21
C GLU A 74 -9.66 -8.59 -3.58
N THR A 75 -10.74 -8.99 -2.93
CA THR A 75 -11.46 -10.24 -3.21
C THR A 75 -12.59 -10.08 -4.24
N GLY A 76 -12.61 -8.98 -5.00
CA GLY A 76 -13.53 -8.76 -6.12
C GLY A 76 -14.91 -8.17 -5.75
N HIS A 77 -15.15 -7.85 -4.47
CA HIS A 77 -16.39 -7.24 -3.99
C HIS A 77 -16.28 -5.71 -3.93
N SER A 78 -15.84 -5.08 -5.02
CA SER A 78 -15.45 -3.66 -5.07
C SER A 78 -16.51 -2.68 -4.55
N VAL A 79 -17.79 -2.87 -4.89
CA VAL A 79 -18.89 -2.02 -4.40
C VAL A 79 -19.10 -2.16 -2.89
N LYS A 80 -19.11 -3.40 -2.39
CA LYS A 80 -19.25 -3.68 -0.95
C LYS A 80 -18.04 -3.11 -0.20
N GLY A 81 -16.83 -3.32 -0.73
CA GLY A 81 -15.60 -2.77 -0.19
C GLY A 81 -15.62 -1.25 -0.08
N ALA A 82 -15.99 -0.55 -1.15
CA ALA A 82 -16.13 0.90 -1.15
C ALA A 82 -17.15 1.41 -0.11
N MET A 83 -18.30 0.73 0.03
CA MET A 83 -19.32 1.08 1.02
C MET A 83 -18.85 0.84 2.47
N THR A 84 -18.12 -0.25 2.70
CA THR A 84 -17.52 -0.55 4.01
C THR A 84 -16.44 0.47 4.37
N THR A 85 -15.54 0.82 3.44
CA THR A 85 -14.51 1.86 3.65
C THR A 85 -15.14 3.23 3.88
N ARG A 86 -16.20 3.59 3.17
CA ARG A 86 -16.97 4.82 3.45
C ARG A 86 -17.56 4.82 4.86
N SER A 87 -18.05 3.67 5.32
CA SER A 87 -18.57 3.53 6.68
C SER A 87 -17.48 3.71 7.73
N ALA A 88 -16.26 3.20 7.47
CA ALA A 88 -15.09 3.46 8.30
C ALA A 88 -14.74 4.95 8.35
N ALA A 89 -14.73 5.63 7.20
CA ALA A 89 -14.41 7.05 7.10
C ALA A 89 -15.34 7.93 7.96
N LYS A 90 -16.64 7.63 8.00
CA LYS A 90 -17.59 8.36 8.87
C LYS A 90 -17.23 8.24 10.36
N LEU A 91 -16.87 7.03 10.81
CA LEU A 91 -16.45 6.81 12.19
C LEU A 91 -15.14 7.55 12.51
N PHE A 92 -14.23 7.67 11.54
CA PHE A 92 -13.01 8.46 11.69
C PHE A 92 -13.27 9.97 11.75
N GLU A 93 -14.23 10.47 10.96
CA GLU A 93 -14.63 11.89 10.92
C GLU A 93 -15.14 12.40 12.27
N GLU A 94 -15.89 11.57 12.98
CA GLU A 94 -16.49 11.90 14.28
C GLU A 94 -15.46 11.91 15.42
N SER A 95 -14.25 11.39 15.20
CA SER A 95 -13.23 11.26 16.24
C SER A 95 -12.31 12.49 16.33
N PRO A 96 -12.02 13.00 17.54
CA PRO A 96 -11.08 14.11 17.73
C PRO A 96 -9.61 13.67 17.61
N GLU A 97 -9.33 12.36 17.57
CA GLU A 97 -7.96 11.84 17.55
C GLU A 97 -7.23 12.19 16.25
N GLN A 98 -5.95 12.56 16.34
CA GLN A 98 -5.14 12.93 15.17
C GLN A 98 -5.06 11.79 14.14
N GLU A 99 -4.87 10.54 14.59
CA GLU A 99 -4.77 9.39 13.69
C GLU A 99 -6.10 9.12 12.99
N ALA A 100 -7.23 9.24 13.71
CA ALA A 100 -8.56 9.12 13.09
C ALA A 100 -8.77 10.19 12.01
N ARG A 101 -8.49 11.45 12.32
CA ARG A 101 -8.56 12.53 11.32
C ARG A 101 -7.65 12.27 10.12
N ALA A 102 -6.48 11.66 10.32
CA ALA A 102 -5.59 11.27 9.23
C ALA A 102 -6.16 10.13 8.37
N PHE A 103 -6.77 9.11 8.98
CA PHE A 103 -7.51 8.08 8.22
C PHE A 103 -8.67 8.69 7.41
N TYR A 104 -9.44 9.58 8.01
CA TYR A 104 -10.50 10.31 7.30
C TYR A 104 -9.93 11.14 6.14
N ALA A 105 -8.82 11.85 6.35
CA ALA A 105 -8.16 12.66 5.34
C ALA A 105 -7.76 11.85 4.08
N ILE A 106 -7.37 10.57 4.24
CA ILE A 106 -7.12 9.67 3.09
C ILE A 106 -8.36 9.57 2.21
N TYR A 107 -9.49 9.22 2.82
CA TYR A 107 -10.77 9.04 2.11
C TYR A 107 -11.29 10.37 1.53
N ALA A 108 -11.34 11.41 2.37
CA ALA A 108 -11.91 12.71 2.03
C ALA A 108 -11.17 13.38 0.87
N TYR A 109 -9.85 13.20 0.77
CA TYR A 109 -9.05 13.70 -0.36
C TYR A 109 -9.55 13.16 -1.70
N TYR A 110 -9.77 11.84 -1.80
CA TYR A 110 -10.23 11.24 -3.05
C TYR A 110 -11.69 11.59 -3.35
N ILE A 111 -12.53 11.71 -2.33
CA ILE A 111 -13.91 12.21 -2.50
C ILE A 111 -13.92 13.65 -3.02
N ASP A 112 -13.08 14.54 -2.50
CA ASP A 112 -13.01 15.92 -2.99
C ASP A 112 -12.38 15.99 -4.38
N LYS A 113 -11.41 15.14 -4.70
CA LYS A 113 -10.87 14.98 -6.06
C LYS A 113 -11.97 14.56 -7.05
N SER A 114 -12.72 13.50 -6.75
CA SER A 114 -13.76 12.93 -7.63
C SER A 114 -14.92 13.89 -7.89
N PHE A 115 -15.22 14.78 -6.95
CA PHE A 115 -16.30 15.77 -7.06
C PHE A 115 -15.79 17.20 -7.24
N SER A 116 -14.52 17.38 -7.63
CA SER A 116 -13.91 18.71 -7.82
C SER A 116 -14.56 19.55 -8.94
N TRP A 117 -15.30 18.91 -9.84
CA TRP A 117 -16.06 19.56 -10.90
C TRP A 117 -17.40 20.13 -10.43
N VAL A 118 -17.85 19.82 -9.20
CA VAL A 118 -19.15 20.26 -8.66
C VAL A 118 -19.02 21.70 -8.14
N PRO A 119 -19.75 22.69 -8.70
CA PRO A 119 -19.49 24.12 -8.47
C PRO A 119 -19.73 24.63 -7.04
N PHE A 120 -20.48 23.90 -6.22
CA PHE A 120 -20.80 24.30 -4.83
C PHE A 120 -20.03 23.49 -3.78
N LYS A 121 -19.07 22.68 -4.21
CA LYS A 121 -18.26 21.87 -3.31
C LYS A 121 -16.93 22.58 -3.05
N SER A 122 -16.61 22.84 -1.79
CA SER A 122 -15.30 23.36 -1.41
C SER A 122 -14.22 22.30 -1.62
N ASP A 123 -13.09 22.70 -2.19
CA ASP A 123 -11.91 21.85 -2.33
C ASP A 123 -11.04 21.98 -1.07
N ARG A 124 -11.12 20.98 -0.18
CA ARG A 124 -10.35 20.93 1.06
C ARG A 124 -9.12 20.05 0.96
N ARG A 125 -8.69 19.68 -0.25
CA ARG A 125 -7.56 18.74 -0.44
C ARG A 125 -6.27 19.22 0.22
N SER A 126 -5.98 20.53 0.22
CA SER A 126 -4.81 21.08 0.92
C SER A 126 -4.85 20.86 2.44
N GLU A 127 -6.04 20.93 3.04
CA GLU A 127 -6.22 20.70 4.48
C GLU A 127 -5.95 19.23 4.82
N TYR A 128 -6.47 18.29 4.02
CA TYR A 128 -6.22 16.86 4.22
C TYR A 128 -4.73 16.50 4.08
N LEU A 129 -4.03 17.11 3.11
CA LEU A 129 -2.58 16.93 2.97
C LEU A 129 -1.82 17.43 4.21
N ALA A 130 -2.25 18.55 4.80
CA ALA A 130 -1.65 19.08 6.03
C ALA A 130 -1.89 18.16 7.24
N VAL A 131 -3.10 17.61 7.37
CA VAL A 131 -3.43 16.61 8.42
C VAL A 131 -2.56 15.37 8.26
N LEU A 132 -2.42 14.84 7.05
CA LEU A 132 -1.57 13.67 6.77
C LEU A 132 -0.09 13.97 7.03
N ASP A 133 0.40 15.14 6.65
CA ASP A 133 1.80 15.52 6.91
C ASP A 133 2.10 15.58 8.41
N SER A 134 1.21 16.19 9.21
CA SER A 134 1.32 16.20 10.67
C SER A 134 1.27 14.78 11.25
N ALA A 135 0.26 13.98 10.89
CA ALA A 135 0.13 12.62 11.41
C ALA A 135 1.30 11.71 11.02
N SER A 136 1.87 11.87 9.82
CA SER A 136 3.07 11.12 9.39
C SER A 136 4.35 11.48 10.14
N LYS A 137 4.37 12.63 10.84
CA LYS A 137 5.48 13.04 11.71
C LYS A 137 5.30 12.49 13.13
N ASP A 138 4.07 12.57 13.65
CA ASP A 138 3.78 12.45 15.07
C ASP A 138 3.18 11.09 15.48
N SER A 139 2.53 10.38 14.54
CA SER A 139 1.93 9.08 14.83
C SER A 139 2.98 8.06 15.28
N LYS A 140 2.72 7.41 16.41
CA LYS A 140 3.58 6.33 16.91
C LYS A 140 3.34 5.00 16.19
N ARG A 141 2.15 4.83 15.60
CA ARG A 141 1.64 3.55 15.11
C ARG A 141 1.55 3.49 13.59
N PHE A 142 0.96 4.51 12.99
CA PHE A 142 0.52 4.52 11.60
C PHE A 142 1.26 5.54 10.74
N TRP A 143 2.35 6.12 11.23
CA TRP A 143 3.12 7.10 10.47
C TRP A 143 3.54 6.62 9.06
N PRO A 144 3.92 5.34 8.81
CA PRO A 144 4.27 4.91 7.46
C PRO A 144 3.06 4.95 6.54
N LEU A 145 1.88 4.55 7.03
CA LEU A 145 0.63 4.56 6.26
C LEU A 145 0.22 5.98 5.86
N PHE A 146 0.30 6.93 6.80
CA PHE A 146 -0.01 8.33 6.51
C PHE A 146 1.03 8.95 5.56
N LEU A 147 2.31 8.62 5.74
CA LEU A 147 3.37 9.09 4.88
C LEU A 147 3.22 8.57 3.44
N THR A 148 2.98 7.27 3.26
CA THR A 148 2.83 6.67 1.93
C THR A 148 1.59 7.21 1.22
N SER A 149 0.47 7.34 1.94
CA SER A 149 -0.75 7.96 1.41
C SER A 149 -0.49 9.40 0.94
N LEU A 150 0.21 10.20 1.75
CA LEU A 150 0.61 11.55 1.39
C LEU A 150 1.49 11.57 0.12
N VAL A 151 2.47 10.66 0.01
CA VAL A 151 3.30 10.55 -1.19
C VAL A 151 2.45 10.26 -2.43
N TRP A 152 1.54 9.31 -2.37
CA TRP A 152 0.68 8.95 -3.51
C TRP A 152 -0.26 10.10 -3.91
N MET A 153 -0.72 10.91 -2.95
CA MET A 153 -1.50 12.10 -3.28
C MET A 153 -0.66 13.19 -3.98
N HIS A 154 0.62 13.33 -3.64
CA HIS A 154 1.53 14.19 -4.40
C HIS A 154 1.85 13.61 -5.78
N TYR A 155 2.02 12.30 -5.89
CA TYR A 155 2.21 11.60 -7.16
C TYR A 155 1.03 11.84 -8.11
N ASP A 156 -0.20 11.75 -7.61
CA ASP A 156 -1.43 12.05 -8.35
C ASP A 156 -1.50 13.48 -8.89
N LYS A 157 -0.85 14.42 -8.21
CA LYS A 157 -0.73 15.82 -8.63
C LYS A 157 0.44 16.06 -9.59
N GLY A 158 1.22 15.02 -9.91
CA GLY A 158 2.46 15.13 -10.69
C GLY A 158 3.64 15.72 -9.91
N ASP A 159 3.51 15.90 -8.60
CA ASP A 159 4.54 16.49 -7.74
C ASP A 159 5.49 15.42 -7.20
N PHE A 160 6.26 14.82 -8.11
CA PHE A 160 7.18 13.73 -7.79
C PHE A 160 8.36 14.18 -6.92
N ASN A 161 8.73 15.47 -6.97
CA ASN A 161 9.77 16.03 -6.10
C ASN A 161 9.32 16.06 -4.64
N ALA A 162 8.09 16.49 -4.36
CA ALA A 162 7.54 16.40 -3.01
C ALA A 162 7.42 14.95 -2.55
N GLY A 163 6.91 14.05 -3.41
CA GLY A 163 6.86 12.61 -3.13
C GLY A 163 8.24 12.03 -2.78
N LEU A 164 9.28 12.38 -3.55
CA LEU A 164 10.64 11.95 -3.28
C LEU A 164 11.15 12.49 -1.95
N LYS A 165 10.96 13.77 -1.65
CA LYS A 165 11.36 14.38 -0.36
C LYS A 165 10.68 13.69 0.84
N LEU A 166 9.40 13.37 0.71
CA LEU A 166 8.63 12.66 1.74
C LEU A 166 9.13 11.23 1.92
N SER A 167 9.42 10.51 0.83
CA SER A 167 9.99 9.15 0.89
C SER A 167 11.35 9.15 1.62
N LEU A 168 12.21 10.13 1.31
CA LEU A 168 13.51 10.31 1.97
C LEU A 168 13.36 10.63 3.47
N ARG A 169 12.36 11.44 3.85
CA ARG A 169 12.04 11.69 5.27
C ARG A 169 11.68 10.40 6.00
N GLY A 170 10.84 9.56 5.39
CA GLY A 170 10.48 8.27 5.97
C GLY A 170 11.67 7.32 6.10
N LEU A 171 12.50 7.25 5.06
CA LEU A 171 13.74 6.46 5.08
C LEU A 171 14.76 7.00 6.10
N GLY A 172 14.74 8.29 6.41
CA GLY A 172 15.52 8.84 7.53
C GLY A 172 15.14 8.24 8.89
N LYS A 173 13.86 7.89 9.09
CA LYS A 173 13.37 7.20 10.30
C LYS A 173 13.55 5.68 10.22
N ALA A 174 13.35 5.09 9.04
CA ALA A 174 13.44 3.65 8.81
C ALA A 174 14.21 3.34 7.51
N PRO A 175 15.57 3.32 7.54
CA PRO A 175 16.41 3.28 6.32
C PRO A 175 16.19 2.11 5.37
N ASN A 176 15.73 0.97 5.91
CA ASN A 176 15.52 -0.26 5.15
C ASN A 176 14.04 -0.63 5.02
N HIS A 177 13.12 0.34 5.18
CA HIS A 177 11.69 0.06 5.08
C HIS A 177 11.31 -0.29 3.63
N PRO A 178 10.87 -1.53 3.32
CA PRO A 178 10.70 -2.01 1.95
C PRO A 178 9.75 -1.14 1.11
N VAL A 179 8.57 -0.82 1.65
CA VAL A 179 7.57 0.01 0.96
C VAL A 179 8.11 1.41 0.65
N LEU A 180 8.83 2.05 1.57
CA LEU A 180 9.36 3.40 1.35
C LEU A 180 10.51 3.42 0.33
N LEU A 181 11.28 2.33 0.24
CA LEU A 181 12.27 2.17 -0.82
C LEU A 181 11.60 2.04 -2.19
N GLN A 182 10.52 1.24 -2.31
CA GLN A 182 9.75 1.15 -3.55
C GLN A 182 9.12 2.48 -3.92
N VAL A 183 8.48 3.17 -2.98
CA VAL A 183 7.93 4.52 -3.19
C VAL A 183 9.00 5.51 -3.66
N LYS A 184 10.21 5.49 -3.07
CA LYS A 184 11.34 6.30 -3.55
C LYS A 184 11.68 5.97 -5.01
N ALA A 185 11.73 4.68 -5.36
CA ALA A 185 12.04 4.24 -6.72
C ALA A 185 10.97 4.68 -7.72
N ASP A 186 9.68 4.59 -7.36
CA ASP A 186 8.57 5.08 -8.18
C ASP A 186 8.69 6.58 -8.45
N MET A 187 9.02 7.40 -7.43
CA MET A 187 9.24 8.84 -7.63
C MET A 187 10.45 9.12 -8.53
N LEU A 188 11.55 8.39 -8.32
CA LEU A 188 12.75 8.52 -9.16
C LEU A 188 12.47 8.15 -10.62
N TYR A 189 11.69 7.10 -10.85
CA TYR A 189 11.26 6.68 -12.18
C TYR A 189 10.46 7.80 -12.86
N ARG A 190 9.46 8.39 -12.18
CA ARG A 190 8.68 9.51 -12.75
C ARG A 190 9.53 10.76 -13.02
N LEU A 191 10.60 10.96 -12.24
CA LEU A 191 11.59 12.02 -12.45
C LEU A 191 12.63 11.67 -13.54
N LYS A 192 12.44 10.57 -14.27
CA LYS A 192 13.36 10.05 -15.31
C LYS A 192 14.76 9.72 -14.79
N ARG A 193 14.91 9.50 -13.48
CA ARG A 193 16.15 9.07 -12.83
C ARG A 193 16.24 7.54 -12.85
N TYR A 194 16.17 6.97 -14.06
CA TYR A 194 15.98 5.53 -14.28
C TYR A 194 17.06 4.65 -13.66
N LYS A 195 18.32 5.05 -13.75
CA LYS A 195 19.43 4.28 -13.16
C LYS A 195 19.29 4.10 -11.65
N GLU A 196 18.85 5.16 -10.95
CA GLU A 196 18.67 5.12 -9.50
C GLU A 196 17.41 4.33 -9.11
N ALA A 197 16.32 4.48 -9.87
CA ALA A 197 15.12 3.68 -9.68
C ALA A 197 15.39 2.18 -9.89
N ALA A 198 16.07 1.83 -10.98
CA ALA A 198 16.46 0.45 -11.30
C ALA A 198 17.31 -0.16 -10.19
N ALA A 199 18.35 0.55 -9.71
CA ALA A 199 19.21 0.04 -8.64
C ALA A 199 18.43 -0.31 -7.35
N ILE A 200 17.40 0.47 -7.03
CA ILE A 200 16.53 0.17 -5.87
C ILE A 200 15.69 -1.07 -6.13
N TYR A 201 15.07 -1.21 -7.32
CA TYR A 201 14.26 -2.38 -7.63
C TYR A 201 15.08 -3.66 -7.83
N GLU A 202 16.29 -3.59 -8.39
CA GLU A 202 17.21 -4.73 -8.48
C GLU A 202 17.54 -5.25 -7.08
N LYS A 203 17.90 -4.33 -6.17
CA LYS A 203 18.12 -4.68 -4.76
C LYS A 203 16.85 -5.22 -4.11
N SER A 204 15.71 -4.58 -4.33
CA SER A 204 14.41 -5.04 -3.81
C SER A 204 14.12 -6.47 -4.27
N ALA A 205 14.26 -6.77 -5.56
CA ALA A 205 14.02 -8.10 -6.11
C ALA A 205 14.97 -9.15 -5.49
N ALA A 206 16.26 -8.82 -5.36
CA ALA A 206 17.23 -9.71 -4.71
C ALA A 206 16.89 -9.96 -3.23
N ASP A 207 16.59 -8.90 -2.48
CA ASP A 207 16.23 -8.97 -1.06
C ASP A 207 14.96 -9.79 -0.84
N TYR A 208 13.91 -9.59 -1.67
CA TYR A 208 12.67 -10.36 -1.60
C TYR A 208 12.89 -11.83 -1.96
N LEU A 209 13.66 -12.13 -3.00
CA LEU A 209 13.94 -13.51 -3.39
C LEU A 209 14.58 -14.30 -2.25
N VAL A 210 15.53 -13.70 -1.53
CA VAL A 210 16.18 -14.33 -0.36
C VAL A 210 15.20 -14.45 0.82
N ARG A 211 14.42 -13.42 1.07
CA ARG A 211 13.62 -13.27 2.30
C ARG A 211 12.30 -14.01 2.27
N THR A 212 11.66 -14.04 1.10
CA THR A 212 10.27 -14.49 0.92
C THR A 212 10.08 -15.34 -0.32
N GLY A 213 11.12 -15.56 -1.12
CA GLY A 213 10.98 -16.14 -2.46
C GLY A 213 10.28 -15.19 -3.43
N LYS A 214 9.63 -15.77 -4.45
CA LYS A 214 8.94 -15.01 -5.51
C LYS A 214 7.54 -14.55 -5.10
N SER A 215 7.49 -13.70 -4.08
CA SER A 215 6.26 -13.09 -3.55
C SER A 215 5.65 -12.06 -4.51
N ILE A 216 4.46 -11.54 -4.17
CA ILE A 216 3.85 -10.42 -4.90
C ILE A 216 4.82 -9.24 -5.02
N ARG A 217 5.52 -8.89 -3.94
CA ARG A 217 6.47 -7.76 -3.95
C ARG A 217 7.73 -8.03 -4.76
N TYR A 218 8.18 -9.28 -4.86
CA TYR A 218 9.22 -9.67 -5.81
C TYR A 218 8.74 -9.41 -7.25
N TRP A 219 7.55 -9.89 -7.61
CA TRP A 219 7.01 -9.71 -8.96
C TRP A 219 6.74 -8.25 -9.31
N CYS A 220 6.25 -7.45 -8.36
CA CYS A 220 6.14 -6.00 -8.54
C CYS A 220 7.50 -5.35 -8.85
N ALA A 221 8.59 -5.80 -8.20
CA ALA A 221 9.93 -5.30 -8.50
C ALA A 221 10.39 -5.72 -9.91
N VAL A 222 10.17 -6.97 -10.31
CA VAL A 222 10.48 -7.47 -11.66
C VAL A 222 9.73 -6.68 -12.73
N MET A 223 8.41 -6.50 -12.58
CA MET A 223 7.57 -5.73 -13.50
C MET A 223 8.05 -4.27 -13.62
N ASN A 224 8.43 -3.64 -12.51
CA ASN A 224 9.01 -2.31 -12.54
C ASN A 224 10.37 -2.27 -13.26
N LEU A 225 11.21 -3.28 -13.10
CA LEU A 225 12.50 -3.36 -13.81
C LEU A 225 12.30 -3.50 -15.32
N VAL A 226 11.35 -4.31 -15.78
CA VAL A 226 10.99 -4.43 -17.21
C VAL A 226 10.71 -3.03 -17.78
N ARG A 227 9.80 -2.31 -17.15
CA ARG A 227 9.41 -0.95 -17.55
C ARG A 227 10.57 0.04 -17.51
N ILE A 228 11.32 0.07 -16.41
CA ILE A 228 12.41 1.04 -16.23
C ILE A 228 13.50 0.84 -17.29
N TYR A 229 13.88 -0.40 -17.56
CA TYR A 229 14.89 -0.69 -18.57
C TYR A 229 14.40 -0.43 -19.99
N ALA A 230 13.11 -0.70 -20.27
CA ALA A 230 12.49 -0.33 -21.54
C ALA A 230 12.57 1.19 -21.77
N ASP A 231 12.17 2.00 -20.79
CA ASP A 231 12.21 3.47 -20.88
C ASP A 231 13.62 4.07 -20.88
N MET A 232 14.61 3.33 -20.37
CA MET A 232 16.02 3.69 -20.48
C MET A 232 16.62 3.33 -21.86
N GLY A 233 15.92 2.52 -22.67
CA GLY A 233 16.43 2.00 -23.94
C GLY A 233 17.37 0.80 -23.79
N ASP A 234 17.49 0.22 -22.60
CA ASP A 234 18.31 -0.96 -22.32
C ASP A 234 17.49 -2.23 -22.61
N LYS A 235 17.38 -2.54 -23.91
CA LYS A 235 16.57 -3.67 -24.41
C LYS A 235 17.02 -5.01 -23.86
N GLU A 236 18.32 -5.19 -23.65
CA GLU A 236 18.88 -6.45 -23.14
C GLU A 236 18.42 -6.72 -21.71
N LYS A 237 18.56 -5.73 -20.82
CA LYS A 237 18.09 -5.89 -19.44
C LYS A 237 16.58 -5.96 -19.33
N SER A 238 15.86 -5.19 -20.14
CA SER A 238 14.40 -5.26 -20.18
C SER A 238 13.94 -6.68 -20.58
N ALA A 239 14.48 -7.23 -21.66
CA ALA A 239 14.17 -8.59 -22.12
C ALA A 239 14.55 -9.67 -21.09
N ARG A 240 15.68 -9.49 -20.38
CA ARG A 240 16.07 -10.40 -19.29
C ARG A 240 15.01 -10.46 -18.19
N TRP A 241 14.49 -9.30 -17.76
CA TRP A 241 13.45 -9.26 -16.73
C TRP A 241 12.08 -9.68 -17.26
N GLN A 242 11.78 -9.41 -18.53
CA GLN A 242 10.56 -9.88 -19.17
C GLN A 242 10.50 -11.41 -19.19
N LYS A 243 11.62 -12.07 -19.52
CA LYS A 243 11.72 -13.54 -19.45
C LYS A 243 11.43 -14.10 -18.06
N ALA A 244 11.72 -13.35 -16.99
CA ALA A 244 11.38 -13.79 -15.63
C ALA A 244 9.86 -13.87 -15.40
N LEU A 245 9.06 -13.10 -16.15
CA LEU A 245 7.59 -13.14 -16.09
C LEU A 245 6.99 -14.37 -16.79
N GLU A 246 7.77 -15.16 -17.53
CA GLU A 246 7.31 -16.43 -18.10
C GLU A 246 7.12 -17.53 -17.03
N ASP A 247 7.62 -17.29 -15.81
CA ASP A 247 7.59 -18.19 -14.68
C ASP A 247 6.15 -18.60 -14.28
N GLN A 248 5.96 -19.87 -13.96
CA GLN A 248 4.64 -20.41 -13.58
C GLN A 248 4.14 -19.82 -12.25
N GLU A 249 5.03 -19.42 -11.34
CA GLU A 249 4.65 -18.75 -10.10
C GLU A 249 4.09 -17.35 -10.37
N PHE A 250 4.67 -16.60 -11.32
CA PHE A 250 4.12 -15.31 -11.74
C PHE A 250 2.73 -15.48 -12.36
N LYS A 251 2.56 -16.44 -13.27
CA LYS A 251 1.27 -16.69 -13.95
C LYS A 251 0.13 -16.95 -12.95
N LYS A 252 0.40 -17.65 -11.85
CA LYS A 252 -0.58 -17.88 -10.76
C LYS A 252 -0.93 -16.60 -10.01
N LEU A 253 0.02 -15.68 -9.86
CA LEU A 253 -0.14 -14.45 -9.10
C LEU A 253 -0.53 -13.23 -9.94
N ARG A 254 -0.51 -13.32 -11.28
CA ARG A 254 -0.75 -12.19 -12.19
C ARG A 254 -2.01 -11.39 -11.88
N HIS A 255 -3.11 -12.07 -11.56
CA HIS A 255 -4.40 -11.43 -11.24
C HIS A 255 -4.41 -10.69 -9.89
N TRP A 256 -3.42 -10.91 -9.04
CA TRP A 256 -3.19 -10.18 -7.79
C TRP A 256 -2.18 -9.04 -7.94
N MET A 257 -1.61 -8.85 -9.14
CA MET A 257 -0.69 -7.74 -9.38
C MET A 257 -1.45 -6.41 -9.44
N PRO A 258 -0.81 -5.28 -9.10
CA PRO A 258 -1.43 -3.97 -9.23
C PRO A 258 -1.88 -3.73 -10.68
N GLY A 259 -3.19 -3.53 -10.89
CA GLY A 259 -3.77 -3.37 -12.23
C GLY A 259 -3.08 -2.28 -13.05
N SER A 260 -2.76 -1.14 -12.44
CA SER A 260 -2.05 -0.05 -13.11
C SER A 260 -0.67 -0.42 -13.65
N LEU A 261 0.02 -1.40 -13.06
CA LEU A 261 1.31 -1.88 -13.54
C LEU A 261 1.14 -2.96 -14.61
N VAL A 262 0.11 -3.81 -14.48
CA VAL A 262 -0.26 -4.79 -15.51
C VAL A 262 -0.67 -4.06 -16.78
N ASP A 263 -1.63 -3.14 -16.69
CA ASP A 263 -2.17 -2.36 -17.82
C ASP A 263 -1.06 -1.58 -18.56
N ASP A 264 -0.12 -0.98 -17.81
CA ASP A 264 1.01 -0.24 -18.37
C ASP A 264 1.97 -1.17 -19.14
N LEU A 265 2.29 -2.34 -18.60
CA LEU A 265 3.14 -3.31 -19.30
C LEU A 265 2.43 -3.98 -20.50
N GLU A 266 1.12 -4.24 -20.41
CA GLU A 266 0.32 -4.74 -21.53
C GLU A 266 0.26 -3.71 -22.67
N SER A 267 0.06 -2.43 -22.34
CA SER A 267 0.04 -1.34 -23.35
C SER A 267 1.38 -1.13 -24.09
N ARG A 268 2.44 -1.79 -23.61
CA ARG A 268 3.82 -1.72 -24.15
C ARG A 268 4.22 -3.01 -24.88
N ASP A 269 3.33 -3.99 -24.98
CA ASP A 269 3.59 -5.31 -25.57
C ASP A 269 4.79 -6.03 -24.91
N VAL A 270 4.95 -5.86 -23.58
CA VAL A 270 6.03 -6.52 -22.80
C VAL A 270 5.51 -7.57 -21.81
N LEU A 271 4.25 -7.98 -21.93
CA LEU A 271 3.57 -8.94 -21.04
C LEU A 271 3.00 -10.20 -21.73
N ASP A 272 3.46 -10.48 -22.95
CA ASP A 272 3.02 -11.62 -23.78
C ASP A 272 3.83 -12.91 -23.53
#